data_AF-A0A356R5D1-F1
#
_entry.id   AF-A0A356R5D1-F1
#
_cell.length_a   1.000
_cell.length_b   1.000
_cell.length_c   1.000
_cell.angle_alpha   90.00
_cell.angle_beta   90.00
_cell.angle_gamma   90.00
#
_symmetry.space_group_name_H-M   'P 1'
#
loop_
_entity.id
_entity.type
_entity.pdbx_description
1 polymer ?
#
loop_
_entity_poly.entity_id
_entity_poly.type
_entity_poly.pdbx_seq_one_letter_code
_entity_poly.pdbx_strand_id
1 'polypeptide(L)'
;MTGSENLSKMGEALLGEAQREAAQIIERAEKDAVALKEATEREGQQIVQNAVAQEETIGRREARRKLAAADLEGARLFYTAREEILHQCFNRLNQALRDVPHQQDYLGILENLVEEAADSLQQSEIVLGVRPADSHLVTPDWCQSLGARLEITIQVSPEPAHIDGGVVVSSQNGRLRFDQSFEALVKRHEEALRSIMAQQLWEPEPPSKSSGILKKDNSG
;
A
#
# COMPACT_ATOMS: atom_id res chain seq x y z
N MET A 1 30.11 30.63 -107.03
CA MET A 1 28.99 29.89 -106.41
C MET A 1 29.40 29.08 -105.17
N THR A 2 30.68 28.83 -104.92
CA THR A 2 31.16 27.94 -103.84
C THR A 2 31.12 28.53 -102.41
N GLY A 3 31.12 29.85 -102.25
CA GLY A 3 31.07 30.49 -100.91
C GLY A 3 29.70 30.43 -100.24
N SER A 4 28.60 30.45 -101.02
CA SER A 4 27.23 30.44 -100.49
C SER A 4 26.78 29.04 -100.04
N GLU A 5 27.21 27.98 -100.74
CA GLU A 5 26.90 26.59 -100.38
C GLU A 5 27.64 26.15 -99.11
N ASN A 6 28.89 26.58 -98.91
CA ASN A 6 29.64 26.28 -97.69
C ASN A 6 29.08 27.02 -96.46
N LEU A 7 28.60 28.25 -96.63
CA LEU A 7 27.96 29.01 -95.55
C LEU A 7 26.63 28.36 -95.12
N SER A 8 25.87 27.85 -96.09
CA SER A 8 24.60 27.14 -95.85
C SER A 8 24.84 25.83 -95.09
N LYS A 9 25.84 25.04 -95.49
CA LYS A 9 26.21 23.80 -94.80
C LYS A 9 26.74 24.03 -93.38
N MET A 10 27.48 25.11 -93.15
CA MET A 10 27.91 25.52 -91.80
C MET A 10 26.72 25.95 -90.92
N GLY A 11 25.77 26.70 -91.48
CA GLY A 11 24.54 27.10 -90.79
C GLY A 11 23.68 25.90 -90.39
N GLU A 12 23.52 24.92 -91.28
CA GLU A 12 22.81 23.66 -91.00
C GLU A 12 23.49 22.81 -89.93
N ALA A 13 24.83 22.71 -89.97
CA ALA A 13 25.60 21.99 -88.96
C ALA A 13 25.48 22.63 -87.58
N LEU A 14 25.57 23.96 -87.48
CA LEU A 14 25.35 24.72 -86.24
C LEU A 14 23.94 24.55 -85.70
N LEU A 15 22.93 24.57 -86.57
CA LEU A 15 21.54 24.34 -86.17
C LEU A 15 21.34 22.92 -85.64
N GLY A 16 21.93 21.91 -86.29
CA GLY A 16 21.88 20.52 -85.84
C GLY A 16 22.67 20.25 -84.54
N GLU A 17 23.74 21.00 -84.28
CA GLU A 17 24.46 21.02 -83.00
C GLU A 17 23.57 21.61 -81.89
N ALA A 18 23.00 22.79 -82.12
CA ALA A 18 22.12 23.47 -81.17
C ALA A 18 20.86 22.66 -80.84
N GLN A 19 20.28 21.97 -81.82
CA GLN A 19 19.15 21.06 -81.60
C GLN A 19 19.53 19.85 -80.75
N ARG A 20 20.73 19.28 -80.96
CA ARG A 20 21.23 18.16 -80.14
C ARG A 20 21.52 18.60 -78.71
N GLU A 21 22.13 19.76 -78.50
CA GLU A 21 22.32 20.34 -77.17
C GLU A 21 20.98 20.62 -76.47
N ALA A 22 20.02 21.22 -77.18
CA ALA A 22 18.69 21.45 -76.64
C ALA A 22 17.98 20.15 -76.21
N ALA A 23 18.07 19.10 -77.05
CA ALA A 23 17.51 17.79 -76.73
C ALA A 23 18.19 17.17 -75.49
N GLN A 24 19.52 17.28 -75.37
CA GLN A 24 20.26 16.79 -74.19
C GLN A 24 19.90 17.56 -72.92
N ILE A 25 19.70 18.87 -73.00
CA ILE A 25 19.27 19.71 -71.87
C ILE A 25 17.87 19.27 -71.40
N ILE A 26 16.95 19.06 -72.34
CA ILE A 26 15.58 18.60 -72.02
C ILE A 26 15.63 17.20 -71.38
N GLU A 27 16.34 16.25 -71.98
CA GLU A 27 16.44 14.88 -71.45
C GLU A 27 17.03 14.88 -70.02
N ARG A 28 18.04 15.72 -69.77
CA ARG A 28 18.63 15.87 -68.44
C ARG A 28 17.66 16.51 -67.46
N ALA A 29 16.96 17.57 -67.86
CA ALA A 29 15.95 18.22 -67.02
C ALA A 29 14.79 17.28 -66.66
N GLU A 30 14.35 16.44 -67.60
CA GLU A 30 13.33 15.41 -67.35
C GLU A 30 13.82 14.35 -66.35
N LYS A 31 15.06 13.84 -66.52
CA LYS A 31 15.68 12.90 -65.58
C LYS A 31 15.83 13.51 -64.18
N ASP A 32 16.28 14.75 -64.09
CA ASP A 32 16.44 15.47 -62.83
C ASP A 32 15.07 15.72 -62.16
N ALA A 33 14.04 16.04 -62.93
CA ALA A 33 12.68 16.21 -62.41
C ALA A 33 12.09 14.91 -61.84
N VAL A 34 12.29 13.78 -62.53
CA VAL A 34 11.86 12.46 -62.03
C VAL A 34 12.62 12.10 -60.75
N ALA A 35 13.94 12.26 -60.74
CA ALA A 35 14.77 11.96 -59.57
C ALA A 35 14.39 12.84 -58.37
N LEU A 36 14.14 14.13 -58.58
CA LEU A 36 13.70 15.05 -57.55
C LEU A 36 12.33 14.66 -56.99
N LYS A 37 11.39 14.29 -57.86
CA LYS A 37 10.06 13.84 -57.45
C LYS A 37 10.15 12.60 -56.57
N GLU A 38 10.88 11.57 -57.01
CA GLU A 38 11.08 10.35 -56.22
C GLU A 38 11.78 10.61 -54.89
N ALA A 39 12.80 11.48 -54.87
CA ALA A 39 13.49 11.85 -53.65
C ALA A 39 12.54 12.54 -52.65
N THR A 40 11.73 13.48 -53.14
CA THR A 40 10.76 14.23 -52.32
C THR A 40 9.65 13.31 -51.81
N GLU A 41 9.17 12.37 -52.63
CA GLU A 41 8.19 11.37 -52.22
C GLU A 41 8.73 10.44 -51.12
N ARG A 42 9.99 9.96 -51.26
CA ARG A 42 10.64 9.14 -50.24
C ARG A 42 10.86 9.91 -48.94
N GLU A 43 11.31 11.17 -49.03
CA GLU A 43 11.48 12.03 -47.87
C GLU A 43 10.15 12.28 -47.14
N GLY A 44 9.08 12.59 -47.90
CA GLY A 44 7.73 12.75 -47.37
C GLY A 44 7.24 11.48 -46.66
N GLN A 45 7.45 10.30 -47.25
CA GLN A 45 7.12 9.02 -46.61
C GLN A 45 7.90 8.80 -45.32
N GLN A 46 9.20 9.11 -45.30
CA GLN A 46 10.03 8.95 -44.11
C GLN A 46 9.59 9.89 -42.99
N ILE A 47 9.24 11.13 -43.30
CA ILE A 47 8.71 12.10 -42.32
C ILE A 47 7.43 11.56 -41.69
N VAL A 48 6.49 11.06 -42.50
CA VAL A 48 5.23 10.49 -42.01
C VAL A 48 5.48 9.26 -41.13
N GLN A 49 6.34 8.33 -41.58
CA GLN A 49 6.67 7.14 -40.80
C GLN A 49 7.31 7.48 -39.45
N ASN A 50 8.25 8.43 -39.44
CA ASN A 50 8.90 8.87 -38.21
C ASN A 50 7.90 9.55 -37.26
N ALA A 51 7.01 10.39 -37.78
CA ALA A 51 5.96 11.03 -36.99
C ALA A 51 5.02 10.00 -36.37
N VAL A 52 4.55 9.01 -37.15
CA VAL A 52 3.70 7.92 -36.64
C VAL A 52 4.42 7.11 -35.56
N ALA A 53 5.66 6.69 -35.79
CA ALA A 53 6.43 5.91 -34.81
C ALA A 53 6.67 6.69 -33.50
N GLN A 54 6.92 8.00 -33.61
CA GLN A 54 7.07 8.89 -32.46
C GLN A 54 5.76 8.99 -31.67
N GLU A 55 4.64 9.24 -32.34
CA GLU A 55 3.32 9.34 -31.70
C GLU A 55 2.88 8.01 -31.08
N GLU A 56 3.14 6.87 -31.73
CA GLU A 56 2.89 5.55 -31.14
C GLU A 56 3.71 5.35 -29.85
N THR A 57 4.96 5.79 -29.83
CA THR A 57 5.82 5.70 -28.66
C THR A 57 5.29 6.57 -27.52
N ILE A 58 4.85 7.80 -27.83
CA ILE A 58 4.24 8.72 -26.86
C ILE A 58 2.94 8.12 -26.32
N GLY A 59 2.03 7.67 -27.21
CA GLY A 59 0.75 7.08 -26.83
C GLY A 59 0.92 5.83 -25.97
N ARG A 60 1.86 4.93 -26.31
CA ARG A 60 2.19 3.76 -25.47
C ARG A 60 2.69 4.17 -24.08
N ARG A 61 3.53 5.21 -24.01
CA ARG A 61 4.05 5.72 -22.73
C ARG A 61 2.94 6.33 -21.88
N GLU A 62 2.04 7.09 -22.49
CA GLU A 62 0.88 7.67 -21.80
C GLU A 62 -0.11 6.62 -21.31
N ALA A 63 -0.41 5.63 -22.14
CA ALA A 63 -1.26 4.51 -21.76
C ALA A 63 -0.69 3.76 -20.55
N ARG A 64 0.62 3.44 -20.58
CA ARG A 64 1.32 2.83 -19.43
C ARG A 64 1.26 3.68 -18.17
N ARG A 65 1.44 5.00 -18.30
CA ARG A 65 1.32 5.93 -17.16
C ARG A 65 -0.09 5.94 -16.58
N LYS A 66 -1.12 5.97 -17.42
CA LYS A 66 -2.53 5.94 -16.99
C LYS A 66 -2.88 4.63 -16.27
N LEU A 67 -2.44 3.50 -16.82
CA LEU A 67 -2.64 2.19 -16.17
C LEU A 67 -1.94 2.13 -14.81
N ALA A 68 -0.65 2.51 -14.75
CA ALA A 68 0.09 2.51 -13.48
C ALA A 68 -0.54 3.43 -12.42
N ALA A 69 -1.07 4.59 -12.84
CA ALA A 69 -1.79 5.49 -11.94
C ALA A 69 -3.10 4.88 -11.44
N ALA A 70 -3.86 4.21 -12.32
CA ALA A 70 -5.10 3.52 -11.95
C ALA A 70 -4.84 2.35 -10.99
N ASP A 71 -3.79 1.56 -11.24
CA ASP A 71 -3.40 0.45 -10.37
C ASP A 71 -2.99 0.95 -8.98
N LEU A 72 -2.22 2.05 -8.91
CA LEU A 72 -1.82 2.67 -7.65
C LEU A 72 -3.04 3.18 -6.87
N GLU A 73 -3.97 3.84 -7.54
CA GLU A 73 -5.19 4.35 -6.90
C GLU A 73 -6.09 3.19 -6.43
N GLY A 74 -6.22 2.12 -7.22
CA GLY A 74 -6.95 0.92 -6.82
C GLY A 74 -6.35 0.27 -5.57
N ALA A 75 -5.02 0.12 -5.53
CA ALA A 75 -4.33 -0.38 -4.35
C ALA A 75 -4.54 0.54 -3.14
N ARG A 76 -4.44 1.86 -3.32
CA ARG A 76 -4.67 2.84 -2.25
C ARG A 76 -6.06 2.70 -1.66
N LEU A 77 -7.09 2.66 -2.49
CA LEU A 77 -8.49 2.50 -2.07
C LEU A 77 -8.69 1.19 -1.30
N PHE A 78 -8.14 0.09 -1.81
CA PHE A 78 -8.23 -1.22 -1.15
C PHE A 78 -7.61 -1.21 0.25
N TYR A 79 -6.38 -0.70 0.39
CA TYR A 79 -5.72 -0.63 1.70
C TYR A 79 -6.40 0.35 2.65
N THR A 80 -6.93 1.46 2.14
CA THR A 80 -7.70 2.42 2.95
C THR A 80 -8.95 1.75 3.52
N ALA A 81 -9.72 1.06 2.68
CA ALA A 81 -10.92 0.34 3.12
C ALA A 81 -10.60 -0.76 4.15
N ARG A 82 -9.48 -1.47 3.99
CA ARG A 82 -9.01 -2.45 4.98
C ARG A 82 -8.68 -1.79 6.33
N GLU A 83 -7.98 -0.67 6.31
CA GLU A 83 -7.63 0.04 7.54
C GLU A 83 -8.87 0.59 8.26
N GLU A 84 -9.86 1.09 7.50
CA GLU A 84 -11.14 1.53 8.06
C GLU A 84 -11.88 0.40 8.78
N ILE A 85 -11.84 -0.83 8.26
CA ILE A 85 -12.45 -1.99 8.92
C ILE A 85 -11.70 -2.31 10.22
N LEU A 86 -10.37 -2.33 10.22
CA LEU A 86 -9.59 -2.56 11.45
C LEU A 86 -9.86 -1.48 12.49
N HIS A 87 -9.91 -0.22 12.08
CA HIS A 87 -10.29 0.89 12.97
C HIS A 87 -11.67 0.67 13.60
N GLN A 88 -12.66 0.20 12.83
CA GLN A 88 -13.98 -0.14 13.38
C GLN A 88 -13.91 -1.29 14.39
N CYS A 89 -13.08 -2.31 14.15
CA CYS A 89 -12.85 -3.41 15.09
C CYS A 89 -12.25 -2.91 16.40
N PHE A 90 -11.22 -2.06 16.35
CA PHE A 90 -10.64 -1.46 17.55
C PHE A 90 -11.64 -0.56 18.29
N ASN A 91 -12.46 0.21 17.57
CA ASN A 91 -13.50 1.01 18.20
C ASN A 91 -14.51 0.13 18.95
N ARG A 92 -14.92 -1.01 18.37
CA ARG A 92 -15.81 -1.97 19.04
C ARG A 92 -15.13 -2.67 20.22
N LEU A 93 -13.85 -3.02 20.10
CA LEU A 93 -13.07 -3.57 21.20
C LEU A 93 -13.03 -2.59 22.38
N ASN A 94 -12.71 -1.32 22.12
CA ASN A 94 -12.66 -0.29 23.15
C ASN A 94 -14.04 -0.05 23.80
N GLN A 95 -15.12 -0.11 23.01
CA GLN A 95 -16.48 -0.06 23.57
C GLN A 95 -16.75 -1.26 24.48
N ALA A 96 -16.43 -2.48 24.04
CA ALA A 96 -16.61 -3.68 24.86
C ALA A 96 -15.78 -3.63 26.16
N LEU A 97 -14.54 -3.12 26.10
CA LEU A 97 -13.69 -2.96 27.28
C LEU A 97 -14.26 -1.95 28.28
N ARG A 98 -15.01 -0.94 27.84
CA ARG A 98 -15.70 -0.01 28.74
C ARG A 98 -16.87 -0.65 29.50
N ASP A 99 -17.42 -1.73 28.97
CA ASP A 99 -18.50 -2.49 29.63
C ASP A 99 -17.96 -3.55 30.61
N VAL A 100 -16.67 -3.92 30.51
CA VAL A 100 -16.03 -4.92 31.39
C VAL A 100 -16.16 -4.58 32.89
N PRO A 101 -15.97 -3.33 33.34
CA PRO A 101 -16.15 -2.98 34.76
C PRO A 101 -17.55 -3.26 35.33
N HIS A 102 -18.54 -3.46 34.46
CA HIS A 102 -19.92 -3.78 34.85
C HIS A 102 -20.21 -5.28 34.90
N GLN A 103 -19.25 -6.13 34.55
CA GLN A 103 -19.38 -7.59 34.57
C GLN A 103 -19.14 -8.16 35.98
N GLN A 104 -19.75 -9.31 36.29
CA GLN A 104 -19.69 -9.91 37.63
C GLN A 104 -18.29 -10.41 38.01
N ASP A 105 -17.46 -10.73 37.02
CA ASP A 105 -16.10 -11.27 37.15
C ASP A 105 -15.01 -10.19 37.15
N TYR A 106 -15.37 -8.91 37.08
CA TYR A 106 -14.40 -7.81 36.97
C TYR A 106 -13.36 -7.79 38.11
N LEU A 107 -13.76 -8.14 39.34
CA LEU A 107 -12.82 -8.21 40.47
C LEU A 107 -11.70 -9.24 40.22
N GLY A 108 -12.03 -10.39 39.64
CA GLY A 108 -11.04 -11.40 39.26
C GLY A 108 -10.13 -10.94 38.12
N ILE A 109 -10.65 -10.13 37.19
CA ILE A 109 -9.83 -9.48 36.17
C ILE A 109 -8.81 -8.54 36.82
N LEU A 110 -9.24 -7.69 37.77
CA LEU A 110 -8.33 -6.81 38.50
C LEU A 110 -7.25 -7.59 39.26
N GLU A 111 -7.60 -8.72 39.90
CA GLU A 111 -6.62 -9.59 40.58
C GLU A 111 -5.52 -10.05 39.62
N ASN A 112 -5.89 -10.58 38.46
CA ASN A 112 -4.93 -11.05 37.46
C ASN A 112 -4.03 -9.92 36.95
N LEU A 113 -4.58 -8.72 36.73
CA LEU A 113 -3.80 -7.57 36.27
C LEU A 113 -2.80 -7.09 37.33
N VAL A 114 -3.18 -7.14 38.61
CA VAL A 114 -2.29 -6.81 39.73
C VAL A 114 -1.19 -7.86 39.88
N GLU A 115 -1.50 -9.14 39.74
CA GLU A 115 -0.53 -10.23 39.77
C GLU A 115 0.53 -10.06 38.67
N GLU A 116 0.12 -9.85 37.41
CA GLU A 116 1.05 -9.62 36.30
C GLU A 116 1.92 -8.36 36.52
N ALA A 117 1.34 -7.30 37.10
CA ALA A 117 2.07 -6.09 37.42
C ALA A 117 3.08 -6.29 38.56
N ALA A 118 2.72 -7.06 39.59
CA ALA A 118 3.60 -7.38 40.70
C ALA A 118 4.80 -8.21 40.24
N ASP A 119 4.57 -9.23 39.42
CA ASP A 119 5.60 -10.06 38.79
C ASP A 119 6.56 -9.23 37.93
N SER A 120 6.02 -8.22 37.24
CA SER A 120 6.81 -7.30 36.41
C SER A 120 7.64 -6.31 37.23
N LEU A 121 7.11 -5.82 38.35
CA LEU A 121 7.77 -4.83 39.21
C LEU A 121 8.80 -5.45 40.17
N GLN A 122 8.59 -6.71 40.58
CA GLN A 122 9.45 -7.45 41.52
C GLN A 122 9.77 -6.64 42.80
N GLN A 123 8.75 -5.99 43.36
CA GLN A 123 8.84 -5.22 44.60
C GLN A 123 8.05 -5.91 45.72
N SER A 124 8.58 -5.87 46.94
CA SER A 124 7.88 -6.39 48.14
C SER A 124 6.71 -5.49 48.58
N GLU A 125 6.68 -4.23 48.12
CA GLU A 125 5.60 -3.29 48.41
C GLU A 125 5.21 -2.53 47.15
N ILE A 126 3.90 -2.50 46.86
CA ILE A 126 3.33 -1.83 45.70
C ILE A 126 2.20 -0.88 46.10
N VAL A 127 2.02 0.16 45.29
CA VAL A 127 0.91 1.12 45.36
C VAL A 127 -0.01 0.88 44.17
N LEU A 128 -1.27 0.57 44.44
CA LEU A 128 -2.31 0.23 43.49
C LEU A 128 -3.23 1.42 43.23
N GLY A 129 -3.18 1.96 42.02
CA GLY A 129 -4.14 2.93 41.50
C GLY A 129 -5.22 2.24 40.65
N VAL A 130 -6.47 2.54 40.94
CA VAL A 130 -7.63 2.10 40.15
C VAL A 130 -8.48 3.29 39.75
N ARG A 131 -9.39 3.09 38.79
CA ARG A 131 -10.39 4.09 38.42
C ARG A 131 -11.21 4.51 39.66
N PRO A 132 -11.61 5.79 39.81
CA PRO A 132 -12.41 6.25 40.95
C PRO A 132 -13.69 5.44 41.20
N ALA A 133 -14.35 5.00 40.12
CA ALA A 133 -15.57 4.19 40.21
C ALA A 133 -15.30 2.80 40.81
N ASP A 134 -14.07 2.30 40.72
CA ASP A 134 -13.69 0.95 41.12
C ASP A 134 -13.09 0.92 42.53
N SER A 135 -12.87 2.08 43.17
CA SER A 135 -12.26 2.18 44.50
C SER A 135 -13.04 1.41 45.58
N HIS A 136 -14.36 1.23 45.41
CA HIS A 136 -15.18 0.46 46.33
C HIS A 136 -14.94 -1.06 46.24
N LEU A 137 -14.39 -1.55 45.13
CA LEU A 137 -14.05 -2.96 44.91
C LEU A 137 -12.72 -3.35 45.58
N VAL A 138 -11.83 -2.37 45.75
CA VAL A 138 -10.46 -2.55 46.27
C VAL A 138 -10.43 -2.21 47.77
N THR A 139 -11.03 -3.09 48.58
CA THR A 139 -11.09 -2.91 50.04
C THR A 139 -9.76 -3.29 50.72
N PRO A 140 -9.50 -2.83 51.96
CA PRO A 140 -8.32 -3.25 52.72
C PRO A 140 -8.22 -4.77 52.87
N ASP A 141 -9.34 -5.46 53.11
CA ASP A 141 -9.39 -6.92 53.24
C ASP A 141 -9.02 -7.62 51.92
N TRP A 142 -9.49 -7.08 50.78
CA TRP A 142 -9.12 -7.58 49.47
C TRP A 142 -7.62 -7.40 49.19
N CYS A 143 -7.07 -6.22 49.47
CA CYS A 143 -5.64 -5.94 49.33
C CYS A 143 -4.78 -6.86 50.22
N GLN A 144 -5.23 -7.10 51.47
CA GLN A 144 -4.52 -8.00 52.39
C GLN A 144 -4.55 -9.45 51.90
N SER A 145 -5.72 -9.92 51.42
CA SER A 145 -5.87 -11.28 50.88
C SER A 145 -5.01 -11.50 49.65
N LEU A 146 -5.05 -10.57 48.68
CA LEU A 146 -4.25 -10.66 47.46
C LEU A 146 -2.75 -10.51 47.76
N GLY A 147 -2.37 -9.57 48.62
CA GLY A 147 -0.98 -9.37 49.04
C GLY A 147 -0.42 -10.61 49.74
N ALA A 148 -1.18 -11.26 50.61
CA ALA A 148 -0.76 -12.52 51.25
C ALA A 148 -0.55 -13.66 50.24
N ARG A 149 -1.39 -13.74 49.19
CA ARG A 149 -1.25 -14.74 48.12
C ARG A 149 0.00 -14.50 47.26
N LEU A 150 0.33 -13.24 47.01
CA LEU A 150 1.47 -12.81 46.20
C LEU A 150 2.76 -12.60 47.02
N GLU A 151 2.70 -12.76 48.34
CA GLU A 151 3.80 -12.49 49.29
C GLU A 151 4.33 -11.03 49.23
N ILE A 152 3.45 -10.06 49.01
CA ILE A 152 3.75 -8.62 48.94
C ILE A 152 2.78 -7.76 49.74
N THR A 153 3.17 -6.53 50.06
CA THR A 153 2.28 -5.52 50.63
C THR A 153 1.63 -4.69 49.52
N ILE A 154 0.29 -4.62 49.52
CA ILE A 154 -0.48 -3.81 48.57
C ILE A 154 -1.12 -2.63 49.31
N GLN A 155 -0.78 -1.42 48.88
CA GLN A 155 -1.39 -0.18 49.39
C GLN A 155 -2.23 0.46 48.29
N VAL A 156 -3.45 0.91 48.60
CA VAL A 156 -4.26 1.64 47.63
C VAL A 156 -3.74 3.08 47.51
N SER A 157 -3.58 3.55 46.29
CA SER A 157 -3.21 4.94 46.01
C SER A 157 -4.26 5.89 46.59
N PRO A 158 -3.86 6.97 47.30
CA PRO A 158 -4.79 7.98 47.78
C PRO A 158 -5.41 8.79 46.63
N GLU A 159 -4.70 8.89 45.51
CA GLU A 159 -5.20 9.51 44.28
C GLU A 159 -5.63 8.41 43.29
N PRO A 160 -6.91 8.37 42.88
CA PRO A 160 -7.37 7.43 41.87
C PRO A 160 -6.68 7.62 40.53
N ALA A 161 -6.55 6.54 39.77
CA ALA A 161 -5.99 6.58 38.41
C ALA A 161 -7.04 7.11 37.40
N HIS A 162 -6.61 7.98 36.50
CA HIS A 162 -7.45 8.48 35.41
C HIS A 162 -7.42 7.51 34.21
N ILE A 163 -8.16 6.41 34.33
CA ILE A 163 -8.24 5.31 33.36
C ILE A 163 -9.70 4.85 33.21
N ASP A 164 -10.08 4.30 32.04
CA ASP A 164 -11.45 3.80 31.81
C ASP A 164 -11.70 2.43 32.49
N GLY A 165 -10.64 1.67 32.75
CA GLY A 165 -10.66 0.39 33.48
C GLY A 165 -9.26 -0.24 33.61
N GLY A 166 -9.14 -1.29 34.43
CA GLY A 166 -7.87 -1.93 34.75
C GLY A 166 -7.16 -1.29 35.94
N VAL A 167 -5.83 -1.44 36.02
CA VAL A 167 -5.03 -0.99 37.18
C VAL A 167 -3.73 -0.30 36.78
N VAL A 168 -3.25 0.58 37.63
CA VAL A 168 -1.91 1.15 37.55
C VAL A 168 -1.19 0.78 38.83
N VAL A 169 -0.05 0.11 38.72
CA VAL A 169 0.75 -0.29 39.89
C VAL A 169 2.07 0.45 39.88
N SER A 170 2.51 0.93 41.03
CA SER A 170 3.83 1.57 41.17
C SER A 170 4.57 1.08 42.41
N SER A 171 5.89 1.26 42.43
CA SER A 171 6.67 1.15 43.67
C SER A 171 6.26 2.24 44.66
N GLN A 172 6.51 2.03 45.96
CA GLN A 172 6.19 3.00 47.01
C GLN A 172 6.82 4.39 46.78
N ASN A 173 8.01 4.44 46.17
CA ASN A 173 8.70 5.69 45.83
C ASN A 173 8.28 6.28 44.47
N GLY A 174 7.32 5.67 43.77
CA GLY A 174 6.80 6.10 42.46
C GLY A 174 7.80 6.00 41.30
N ARG A 175 9.02 5.48 41.51
CA ARG A 175 10.06 5.42 40.46
C ARG A 175 9.77 4.35 39.41
N LEU A 176 9.18 3.24 39.83
CA LEU A 176 8.76 2.17 38.94
C LEU A 176 7.24 2.22 38.83
N ARG A 177 6.72 2.16 37.61
CA ARG A 177 5.30 2.17 37.33
C ARG A 177 5.00 1.19 36.21
N PHE A 178 3.97 0.39 36.39
CA PHE A 178 3.46 -0.56 35.43
C PHE A 178 1.98 -0.27 35.18
N ASP A 179 1.68 0.09 33.94
CA ASP A 179 0.34 0.48 33.51
C ASP A 179 -0.38 -0.72 32.88
N GLN A 180 -1.38 -1.23 33.59
CA GLN A 180 -2.26 -2.31 33.17
C GLN A 180 -3.69 -1.79 32.98
N SER A 181 -3.84 -0.53 32.58
CA SER A 181 -5.11 -0.03 32.06
C SER A 181 -5.49 -0.74 30.77
N PHE A 182 -6.79 -0.83 30.48
CA PHE A 182 -7.27 -1.46 29.25
C PHE A 182 -6.71 -0.76 28.00
N GLU A 183 -6.56 0.55 28.05
CA GLU A 183 -5.94 1.36 27.00
C GLU A 183 -4.47 1.01 26.79
N ALA A 184 -3.72 0.83 27.89
CA ALA A 184 -2.32 0.41 27.83
C ALA A 184 -2.17 -1.01 27.29
N LEU A 185 -3.06 -1.94 27.65
CA LEU A 185 -3.07 -3.31 27.15
C LEU A 185 -3.38 -3.36 25.65
N VAL A 186 -4.42 -2.65 25.20
CA VAL A 186 -4.76 -2.57 23.76
C VAL A 186 -3.59 -2.03 22.97
N LYS A 187 -2.94 -0.96 23.46
CA LYS A 187 -1.77 -0.37 22.81
C LYS A 187 -0.57 -1.31 22.79
N ARG A 188 -0.30 -2.00 23.91
CA ARG A 188 0.83 -2.95 24.03
C ARG A 188 0.66 -4.14 23.09
N HIS A 189 -0.58 -4.58 22.89
CA HIS A 189 -0.91 -5.74 22.05
C HIS A 189 -1.45 -5.36 20.68
N GLU A 190 -1.33 -4.11 20.23
CA GLU A 190 -1.96 -3.61 19.01
C GLU A 190 -1.58 -4.44 17.77
N GLU A 191 -0.28 -4.77 17.60
CA GLU A 191 0.18 -5.57 16.46
C GLU A 191 -0.39 -7.00 16.47
N ALA A 192 -0.42 -7.64 17.64
CA ALA A 192 -0.98 -8.97 17.80
C ALA A 192 -2.49 -8.97 17.55
N LEU A 193 -3.21 -7.98 18.10
CA LEU A 193 -4.64 -7.78 17.88
C LEU A 193 -4.95 -7.52 16.40
N ARG A 194 -4.16 -6.67 15.72
CA ARG A 194 -4.27 -6.44 14.27
C ARG A 194 -4.11 -7.74 13.49
N SER A 195 -3.12 -8.56 13.83
CA SER A 195 -2.90 -9.85 13.20
C SER A 195 -4.12 -10.78 13.37
N ILE A 196 -4.63 -10.92 14.60
CA ILE A 196 -5.81 -11.74 14.89
C ILE A 196 -7.04 -11.22 14.13
N MET A 197 -7.31 -9.91 14.16
CA MET A 197 -8.42 -9.30 13.43
C MET A 197 -8.29 -9.54 11.93
N ALA A 198 -7.09 -9.37 11.37
CA ALA A 198 -6.82 -9.59 9.96
C ALA A 198 -7.06 -11.05 9.54
N GLN A 199 -6.61 -12.02 10.35
CA GLN A 199 -6.84 -13.45 10.11
C GLN A 199 -8.35 -13.74 10.08
N GLN A 200 -9.11 -13.26 11.07
CA GLN A 200 -10.55 -13.52 11.15
C GLN A 200 -11.35 -12.86 10.03
N LEU A 201 -10.94 -11.68 9.57
CA LEU A 201 -11.68 -10.93 8.55
C LEU A 201 -11.34 -11.33 7.11
N TRP A 202 -10.09 -11.76 6.87
CA TRP A 202 -9.56 -11.88 5.51
C TRP A 202 -8.92 -13.22 5.18
N GLU A 203 -8.58 -14.07 6.16
CA GLU A 203 -8.19 -15.44 5.83
C GLU A 203 -9.46 -16.29 5.63
N PRO A 204 -9.56 -17.07 4.53
CA PRO A 204 -10.63 -18.04 4.40
C PRO A 204 -10.45 -19.11 5.48
N GLU A 205 -11.55 -19.50 6.13
CA GLU A 205 -11.63 -20.69 6.97
C GLU A 205 -10.91 -21.85 6.26
N PRO A 206 -9.94 -22.55 6.89
CA PRO A 206 -9.32 -23.70 6.24
C PRO A 206 -10.43 -24.69 5.86
N PRO A 207 -10.41 -25.29 4.66
CA PRO A 207 -11.47 -26.19 4.23
C PRO A 207 -11.61 -27.30 5.27
N SER A 208 -12.81 -27.40 5.86
CA SER A 208 -13.10 -28.42 6.86
C SER A 208 -12.79 -29.79 6.25
N LYS A 209 -11.94 -30.57 6.92
CA LYS A 209 -11.69 -31.96 6.55
C LYS A 209 -12.94 -32.77 6.92
N SER A 210 -13.94 -32.78 6.05
CA SER A 210 -14.99 -33.79 6.10
C SER A 210 -15.40 -34.22 4.69
N SER A 211 -15.35 -35.53 4.50
CA SER A 211 -15.82 -36.32 3.35
C SER A 211 -15.02 -36.27 2.05
N GLY A 212 -13.76 -36.72 2.13
CA GLY A 212 -13.11 -37.48 1.06
C GLY A 212 -13.29 -38.98 1.26
N ILE A 213 -14.54 -39.49 1.30
CA ILE A 213 -14.79 -40.91 1.07
C ILE A 213 -15.31 -41.02 -0.36
N LEU A 214 -14.40 -41.37 -1.27
CA LEU A 214 -14.64 -42.13 -2.49
C LEU A 214 -13.26 -42.63 -2.93
N LYS A 215 -12.76 -43.66 -2.22
CA LYS A 215 -11.76 -44.55 -2.80
C LYS A 215 -12.45 -45.21 -3.99
N LYS A 216 -11.92 -44.95 -5.18
CA LYS A 216 -12.21 -45.73 -6.39
C LYS A 216 -11.91 -47.19 -6.08
N ASP A 217 -12.94 -48.02 -6.12
CA ASP A 217 -12.76 -49.45 -6.30
C ASP A 217 -12.23 -49.71 -7.70
N ASN A 218 -11.14 -50.47 -7.71
CA ASN A 218 -10.42 -50.93 -8.87
C ASN A 218 -10.89 -52.38 -9.11
N SER A 219 -11.65 -52.65 -10.17
CA SER A 219 -11.78 -53.99 -10.77
C SER A 219 -12.61 -53.96 -12.06
N GLY A 220 -12.02 -54.44 -13.16
CA GLY A 220 -12.70 -54.69 -14.43
C GLY A 220 -11.88 -54.27 -15.64
#